data_AF-U9U9H0-F1
#
_entry.id   AF-U9U9H0-F1
#
_cell.length_a   1.000
_cell.length_b   1.000
_cell.length_c   1.000
_cell.angle_alpha   90.00
_cell.angle_beta   90.00
_cell.angle_gamma   90.00
#
_symmetry.space_group_name_H-M   'P 1'
#
loop_
_entity.id
_entity.type
_entity.pdbx_description
1 polymer ?
#
loop_
_entity_poly.entity_id
_entity_poly.type
_entity_poly.pdbx_seq_one_letter_code
_entity_poly.pdbx_strand_id
1 'polypeptide(L)'
;MNFRQTPNVVQLQGPKQKYGFGMGYAKKALDLAVQTDKVDEFVDQVKYFIENTKAELSEQQENLTSMHIGDPLRVQHKGRQPNRYKSCGEPQRKKSKYIRDITNITNKNCEEVVESQVGKKRERHCKKCNQPGHYAPRCPNA
;
A
#
# COMPACT_ATOMS: atom_id res chain seq x y z
N MET A 1 8.17 -13.64 -42.70
CA MET A 1 7.97 -12.64 -41.62
C MET A 1 8.23 -13.35 -40.30
N ASN A 2 9.39 -13.15 -39.67
CA ASN A 2 9.74 -13.84 -38.43
C ASN A 2 9.21 -13.05 -37.23
N PHE A 3 8.11 -13.52 -36.64
CA PHE A 3 7.62 -12.97 -35.38
C PHE A 3 8.60 -13.35 -34.26
N ARG A 4 9.29 -12.35 -33.71
CA ARG A 4 10.07 -12.56 -32.48
C ARG A 4 9.09 -12.84 -31.35
N GLN A 5 8.90 -14.11 -31.00
CA GLN A 5 8.25 -14.47 -29.75
C GLN A 5 9.14 -14.00 -28.61
N THR A 6 8.69 -12.97 -27.90
CA THR A 6 9.31 -12.58 -26.63
C THR A 6 8.99 -13.66 -25.61
N PRO A 7 9.99 -14.17 -24.85
CA PRO A 7 9.71 -15.09 -23.76
C PRO A 7 8.76 -14.40 -22.77
N ASN A 8 7.80 -15.17 -22.22
CA ASN A 8 6.85 -14.71 -21.22
C ASN A 8 7.64 -14.36 -19.94
N VAL A 9 8.13 -13.13 -19.89
CA VAL A 9 8.71 -12.55 -18.69
C VAL A 9 7.55 -12.39 -17.74
N VAL A 10 7.47 -13.29 -16.76
CA VAL A 10 6.57 -13.16 -15.61
C VAL A 10 6.94 -11.86 -14.90
N GLN A 11 6.34 -10.76 -15.34
CA GLN A 11 6.56 -9.46 -14.74
C GLN A 11 5.93 -9.53 -13.35
N LEU A 12 6.77 -9.54 -12.32
CA LEU A 12 6.39 -9.22 -10.95
C LEU A 12 5.95 -7.75 -10.92
N GLN A 13 4.76 -7.49 -11.44
CA GLN A 13 4.19 -6.15 -11.49
C GLN A 13 3.72 -5.77 -10.09
N GLY A 14 4.17 -4.62 -9.60
CA GLY A 14 3.62 -4.05 -8.37
C GLY A 14 2.12 -3.74 -8.54
N PRO A 15 1.34 -3.62 -7.44
CA PRO A 15 -0.11 -3.39 -7.52
C PRO A 15 -0.51 -2.22 -8.43
N LYS A 16 0.27 -1.12 -8.39
CA LYS A 16 0.06 0.05 -9.24
C LYS A 16 0.27 -0.23 -10.73
N GLN A 17 1.24 -1.06 -11.07
CA GLN A 17 1.51 -1.44 -12.47
C GLN A 17 0.40 -2.34 -13.01
N LYS A 18 -0.07 -3.31 -12.20
CA LYS A 18 -1.22 -4.17 -12.56
C LYS A 18 -2.47 -3.34 -12.85
N TYR A 19 -2.76 -2.35 -12.00
CA TYR A 19 -3.90 -1.46 -12.21
C TYR A 19 -3.78 -0.66 -13.51
N GLY A 20 -2.64 -0.01 -13.75
CA GLY A 20 -2.40 0.75 -14.97
C GLY A 20 -2.48 -0.11 -16.24
N PHE A 21 -1.94 -1.33 -16.17
CA PHE A 21 -2.01 -2.30 -17.26
C PHE A 21 -3.46 -2.69 -17.56
N GLY A 22 -4.21 -3.16 -16.57
CA GLY A 22 -5.60 -3.57 -16.74
C GLY A 22 -6.49 -2.43 -17.24
N MET A 23 -6.35 -1.24 -16.67
CA MET A 23 -7.09 -0.04 -17.10
C MET A 23 -6.81 0.31 -18.57
N GLY A 24 -5.56 0.23 -19.01
CA GLY A 24 -5.18 0.50 -20.39
C GLY A 24 -5.84 -0.45 -21.39
N TYR A 25 -5.95 -1.74 -21.05
CA TYR A 25 -6.64 -2.71 -21.88
C TYR A 25 -8.16 -2.53 -21.85
N ALA A 26 -8.74 -2.28 -20.68
CA ALA A 26 -10.18 -2.03 -20.56
C ALA A 26 -10.60 -0.82 -21.41
N LYS A 27 -9.80 0.27 -21.39
CA LYS A 27 -10.05 1.44 -22.25
C LYS A 27 -10.01 1.07 -23.73
N LYS A 28 -8.97 0.35 -24.19
CA LYS A 28 -8.86 -0.06 -25.59
C LYS A 28 -10.00 -0.97 -26.03
N ALA A 29 -10.40 -1.90 -25.17
CA ALA A 29 -11.51 -2.81 -25.44
C ALA A 29 -12.84 -2.03 -25.55
N LEU A 30 -13.07 -1.06 -24.66
CA LEU A 30 -14.22 -0.17 -24.74
C LEU A 30 -14.21 0.66 -26.03
N ASP A 31 -13.06 1.25 -26.39
CA ASP A 31 -12.94 2.04 -27.63
C ASP A 31 -13.32 1.18 -28.86
N LEU A 32 -12.88 -0.08 -28.91
CA LEU A 32 -13.25 -1.02 -29.98
C LEU A 32 -14.73 -1.43 -29.93
N ALA A 33 -15.27 -1.63 -28.74
CA ALA A 33 -16.68 -1.97 -28.56
C ALA A 33 -17.59 -0.84 -29.03
N VAL A 34 -17.22 0.42 -28.76
CA VAL A 34 -17.94 1.61 -29.26
C VAL A 34 -17.86 1.69 -30.78
N GLN A 35 -16.69 1.43 -31.39
CA GLN A 35 -16.53 1.44 -32.84
C GLN A 35 -17.34 0.35 -33.55
N THR A 36 -17.60 -0.77 -32.86
CA THR A 36 -18.29 -1.94 -33.41
C THR A 36 -19.74 -2.08 -32.94
N ASP A 37 -20.24 -1.09 -32.18
CA ASP A 37 -21.58 -1.07 -31.56
C ASP A 37 -21.88 -2.33 -30.70
N LYS A 38 -20.85 -2.82 -30.00
CA LYS A 38 -20.89 -4.01 -29.14
C LYS A 38 -20.66 -3.67 -27.66
N VAL A 39 -21.10 -2.49 -27.25
CA VAL A 39 -20.88 -1.99 -25.88
C VAL A 39 -21.54 -2.91 -24.84
N ASP A 40 -22.71 -3.46 -25.15
CA ASP A 40 -23.43 -4.37 -24.25
C ASP A 40 -22.66 -5.67 -24.02
N GLU A 41 -22.12 -6.30 -25.08
CA GLU A 41 -21.27 -7.50 -24.96
C GLU A 41 -20.05 -7.24 -24.07
N PHE A 42 -19.42 -6.06 -24.22
CA PHE A 42 -18.28 -5.66 -23.39
C PHE A 42 -18.69 -5.49 -21.92
N VAL A 43 -19.81 -4.80 -21.66
CA VAL A 43 -20.31 -4.57 -20.30
C VAL A 43 -20.65 -5.90 -19.63
N ASP A 44 -21.29 -6.83 -20.33
CA ASP A 44 -21.66 -8.12 -19.77
C ASP A 44 -20.44 -8.99 -19.47
N GLN A 45 -19.40 -8.96 -20.31
CA GLN A 45 -18.12 -9.60 -20.00
C GLN A 45 -17.48 -9.03 -18.72
N VAL A 46 -17.51 -7.71 -18.54
CA VAL A 46 -16.95 -7.05 -17.34
C VAL A 46 -17.78 -7.39 -16.10
N LYS A 47 -19.12 -7.40 -16.19
CA LYS A 47 -20.00 -7.81 -15.09
C LYS A 47 -19.72 -9.26 -14.68
N TYR A 48 -19.69 -10.17 -15.66
CA TYR A 48 -19.41 -11.59 -15.41
C TYR A 48 -18.07 -11.80 -14.70
N PHE A 49 -17.01 -11.10 -15.14
CA PHE A 49 -15.71 -11.14 -14.48
C PHE A 49 -15.76 -10.67 -13.02
N ILE A 50 -16.49 -9.57 -12.74
CA ILE A 50 -16.63 -9.03 -11.39
C ILE A 50 -17.40 -10.00 -10.49
N GLU A 51 -18.48 -10.61 -10.99
CA GLU A 51 -19.29 -11.56 -10.22
C GLU A 51 -18.51 -12.83 -9.92
N ASN A 52 -17.83 -13.41 -10.92
CA ASN A 52 -17.02 -14.60 -10.74
C ASN A 52 -15.86 -14.37 -9.74
N THR A 53 -15.15 -13.24 -9.86
CA THR A 53 -14.06 -12.91 -8.92
C THR A 53 -14.54 -12.63 -7.50
N LYS A 54 -15.74 -12.05 -7.33
CA LYS A 54 -16.36 -11.90 -6.00
C LYS A 54 -16.68 -13.27 -5.38
N ALA A 55 -17.20 -14.20 -6.16
CA ALA A 55 -17.48 -15.56 -5.69
C ALA A 55 -16.19 -16.28 -5.24
N GLU A 56 -15.14 -16.26 -6.07
CA GLU A 56 -13.84 -16.85 -5.74
C GLU A 56 -13.22 -16.26 -4.45
N LEU A 57 -13.33 -14.93 -4.26
CA LEU A 57 -12.85 -14.27 -3.04
C LEU A 57 -13.66 -14.66 -1.80
N SER A 58 -14.97 -14.88 -1.94
CA SER A 58 -15.84 -15.33 -0.84
C SER A 58 -15.45 -16.73 -0.38
N GLU A 59 -15.25 -17.65 -1.31
CA GLU A 59 -14.83 -19.02 -1.01
C GLU A 59 -13.46 -19.06 -0.32
N GLN A 60 -12.51 -18.25 -0.78
CA GLN A 60 -11.21 -18.11 -0.11
C GLN A 60 -11.34 -17.57 1.32
N GLN A 61 -12.23 -16.61 1.54
CA GLN A 61 -12.46 -16.05 2.87
C GLN A 61 -13.07 -17.08 3.83
N GLU A 62 -14.05 -17.88 3.38
CA GLU A 62 -14.65 -18.95 4.19
C GLU A 62 -13.63 -20.01 4.59
N ASN A 63 -12.77 -20.43 3.65
CA ASN A 63 -11.68 -21.36 3.90
C ASN A 63 -10.64 -20.81 4.90
N LEU A 64 -10.33 -19.51 4.83
CA LEU A 64 -9.43 -18.84 5.78
C LEU A 64 -10.06 -18.68 7.17
N THR A 65 -11.36 -18.38 7.25
CA THR A 65 -12.07 -18.29 8.54
C THR A 65 -12.25 -19.64 9.22
N SER A 66 -12.28 -20.75 8.46
CA SER A 66 -12.30 -22.11 9.01
C SER A 66 -10.98 -22.53 9.66
N MET A 67 -9.87 -21.84 9.39
CA MET A 67 -8.60 -22.06 10.08
C MET A 67 -8.51 -21.16 11.33
N HIS A 68 -9.28 -21.50 12.37
CA HIS A 68 -9.17 -20.82 13.65
C HIS A 68 -7.80 -21.14 14.29
N ILE A 69 -6.81 -20.29 14.02
CA ILE A 69 -5.50 -20.33 14.66
C ILE A 69 -5.71 -19.87 16.11
N GLY A 70 -5.77 -20.83 17.03
CA GLY A 70 -5.81 -20.53 18.46
C GLY A 70 -4.57 -19.74 18.90
N ASP A 71 -4.72 -18.93 19.93
CA ASP A 71 -3.61 -18.14 20.48
C ASP A 71 -2.39 -19.04 20.71
N PRO A 72 -1.19 -18.63 20.26
CA PRO A 72 0.02 -19.40 20.48
C PRO A 72 0.17 -19.70 21.97
N LEU A 73 0.41 -20.98 22.31
CA LEU A 73 0.67 -21.36 23.69
C LEU A 73 1.85 -20.55 24.22
N ARG A 74 1.56 -19.63 25.14
CA ARG A 74 2.55 -18.73 25.71
C ARG A 74 3.35 -19.51 26.77
N VAL A 75 4.34 -20.27 26.31
CA VAL A 75 5.25 -20.99 27.20
C VAL A 75 6.11 -19.97 27.94
N GLN A 76 5.89 -19.86 29.26
CA GLN A 76 6.77 -19.08 30.12
C GLN A 76 8.08 -19.85 30.29
N HIS A 77 9.07 -19.57 29.45
CA HIS A 77 10.43 -19.96 29.76
C HIS A 77 10.87 -19.21 31.01
N LYS A 78 11.28 -19.94 32.06
CA LYS A 78 11.97 -19.33 33.19
C LYS A 78 13.17 -18.60 32.61
N GLY A 79 13.17 -17.28 32.75
CA GLY A 79 14.27 -16.43 32.33
C GLY A 79 15.56 -16.85 33.03
N ARG A 80 16.68 -16.30 32.57
CA ARG A 80 17.94 -16.46 33.30
C ARG A 80 17.78 -15.90 34.72
N GLN A 81 18.42 -16.53 35.69
CA GLN A 81 18.40 -16.03 37.06
C GLN A 81 18.92 -14.59 37.11
N PRO A 82 18.27 -13.70 37.89
CA PRO A 82 18.78 -12.36 38.12
C PRO A 82 20.23 -12.42 38.65
N ASN A 83 21.06 -11.45 38.26
CA ASN A 83 22.44 -11.26 38.74
C ASN A 83 23.48 -12.34 38.33
N ARG A 84 23.25 -13.14 37.28
CA ARG A 84 24.31 -14.00 36.72
C ARG A 84 25.43 -13.16 36.07
N TYR A 85 26.67 -13.61 36.21
CA TYR A 85 27.83 -13.10 35.47
C TYR A 85 27.60 -13.20 33.95
N LYS A 86 27.73 -12.08 33.23
CA LYS A 86 27.49 -11.98 31.78
C LYS A 86 28.72 -12.45 31.00
N SER A 87 28.53 -13.28 29.97
CA SER A 87 29.62 -13.60 29.05
C SER A 87 29.85 -12.47 28.05
N CYS A 88 31.07 -12.36 27.52
CA CYS A 88 31.52 -11.24 26.67
C CYS A 88 30.72 -11.03 25.38
N GLY A 89 29.89 -12.00 24.98
CA GLY A 89 29.02 -11.92 23.80
C GLY A 89 27.55 -11.63 24.12
N GLU A 90 27.15 -11.44 25.39
CA GLU A 90 25.74 -11.18 25.72
C GLU A 90 25.33 -9.76 25.31
N PRO A 91 24.33 -9.58 24.42
CA PRO A 91 23.90 -8.25 24.00
C PRO A 91 23.31 -7.48 25.19
N GLN A 92 23.86 -6.30 25.46
CA GLN A 92 23.30 -5.40 26.48
C GLN A 92 21.89 -4.97 26.08
N ARG A 93 20.91 -5.22 26.95
CA ARG A 93 19.54 -4.74 26.76
C ARG A 93 19.52 -3.22 26.75
N LYS A 94 19.49 -2.62 25.56
CA LYS A 94 19.20 -1.19 25.40
C LYS A 94 17.74 -0.98 25.83
N LYS A 95 17.49 0.01 26.70
CA LYS A 95 16.13 0.42 27.08
C LYS A 95 15.42 0.86 25.79
N SER A 96 14.44 0.08 25.33
CA SER A 96 13.64 0.47 24.16
C SER A 96 12.84 1.71 24.54
N LYS A 97 12.86 2.73 23.67
CA LYS A 97 11.95 3.86 23.79
C LYS A 97 10.54 3.32 23.58
N TYR A 98 9.63 3.65 24.51
CA TYR A 98 8.21 3.29 24.45
C TYR A 98 7.63 3.72 23.10
N ILE A 99 7.30 2.75 22.24
CA ILE A 99 6.53 3.00 21.03
C ILE A 99 5.07 3.08 21.50
N ARG A 100 4.48 4.27 21.42
CA ARG A 100 3.04 4.44 21.63
C ARG A 100 2.32 3.72 20.50
N ASP A 101 1.50 2.74 20.85
CA ASP A 101 0.60 2.09 19.91
C ASP A 101 -0.39 3.12 19.38
N ILE A 102 -0.41 3.31 18.05
CA ILE A 102 -1.45 4.08 17.38
C ILE A 102 -2.66 3.15 17.30
N THR A 103 -3.63 3.34 18.19
CA THR A 103 -4.93 2.69 18.09
C THR A 103 -5.61 3.18 16.82
N ASN A 104 -5.88 2.25 15.89
CA ASN A 104 -6.70 2.53 14.71
C ASN A 104 -8.12 2.85 15.18
N ILE A 105 -8.51 4.11 15.05
CA ILE A 105 -9.90 4.55 15.23
C ILE A 105 -10.71 3.85 14.14
N THR A 106 -11.60 2.96 14.57
CA THR A 106 -12.63 2.34 13.74
C THR A 106 -13.53 3.43 13.19
N ASN A 107 -13.49 3.58 11.87
CA ASN A 107 -14.30 4.53 11.14
C ASN A 107 -15.77 4.08 11.19
N LYS A 108 -16.55 4.65 12.11
CA LYS A 108 -18.01 4.63 12.10
C LYS A 108 -18.46 6.08 11.89
N ASN A 109 -18.96 6.34 10.69
CA ASN A 109 -19.70 7.51 10.18
C ASN A 109 -19.92 8.68 11.15
N CYS A 110 -19.45 9.87 10.77
CA CYS A 110 -20.14 11.15 11.00
C CYS A 110 -19.80 12.07 9.82
N GLU A 111 -20.84 12.54 9.13
CA GLU A 111 -20.77 13.57 8.11
C GLU A 111 -20.33 14.92 8.70
N GLU A 112 -19.83 15.78 7.82
CA GLU A 112 -19.64 17.23 7.99
C GLU A 112 -18.55 17.67 8.99
N VAL A 113 -17.38 18.04 8.46
CA VAL A 113 -16.81 19.41 8.58
C VAL A 113 -15.69 19.55 7.55
N VAL A 114 -15.85 20.61 6.77
CA VAL A 114 -15.02 21.17 5.72
C VAL A 114 -13.59 21.52 6.21
N GLU A 115 -12.68 21.61 5.23
CA GLU A 115 -11.36 22.28 5.26
C GLU A 115 -10.09 21.49 5.65
N SER A 116 -9.36 21.15 4.58
CA SER A 116 -7.93 21.49 4.43
C SER A 116 -6.90 20.69 5.23
N GLN A 117 -6.60 19.47 4.75
CA GLN A 117 -5.29 18.83 5.00
C GLN A 117 -4.46 18.75 3.72
N VAL A 118 -4.11 19.92 3.18
CA VAL A 118 -2.98 20.05 2.25
C VAL A 118 -1.70 19.88 3.06
N GLY A 119 -0.87 18.92 2.65
CA GLY A 119 0.35 18.55 3.36
C GLY A 119 1.22 19.76 3.73
N LYS A 120 1.46 19.93 5.04
CA LYS A 120 2.38 20.93 5.58
C LYS A 120 3.83 20.57 5.22
N LYS A 121 4.21 20.73 3.95
CA LYS A 121 5.62 20.88 3.57
C LYS A 121 6.06 22.23 4.10
N ARG A 122 6.98 22.23 5.07
CA ARG A 122 7.60 23.48 5.55
C ARG A 122 8.18 24.20 4.34
N GLU A 123 7.67 25.39 4.07
CA GLU A 123 8.13 26.21 2.96
C GLU A 123 9.61 26.56 3.17
N ARG A 124 10.42 26.34 2.13
CA ARG A 124 11.87 26.56 2.19
C ARG A 124 12.15 28.06 2.01
N HIS A 125 12.75 28.66 3.01
CA HIS A 125 13.17 30.06 3.00
C HIS A 125 14.65 30.19 2.66
N CYS A 126 15.02 31.27 1.97
CA CYS A 126 16.40 31.61 1.66
C CYS A 126 17.20 31.89 2.94
N LYS A 127 18.37 31.27 3.12
CA LYS A 127 19.19 31.46 4.34
C LYS A 127 19.78 32.87 4.50
N LYS A 128 19.78 33.69 3.44
CA LYS A 128 20.32 35.06 3.48
C LYS A 128 19.25 36.09 3.87
N CYS A 129 18.09 36.05 3.22
CA CYS A 129 17.03 37.06 3.40
C CYS A 129 15.74 36.51 4.03
N ASN A 130 15.70 35.21 4.36
CA ASN A 130 14.55 34.50 4.91
C ASN A 130 13.25 34.64 4.09
N GLN A 131 13.34 35.02 2.82
CA GLN A 131 12.18 35.03 1.91
C GLN A 131 12.03 33.66 1.22
N PRO A 132 10.80 33.17 1.00
CA PRO A 132 10.55 31.96 0.23
C PRO A 132 10.82 32.19 -1.27
N GLY A 133 10.74 31.12 -2.07
CA GLY A 133 10.76 31.21 -3.54
C GLY A 133 12.14 31.24 -4.21
N HIS A 134 13.25 31.31 -3.47
CA HIS A 134 14.60 31.25 -4.06
C HIS A 134 15.67 30.66 -3.13
N TYR A 135 16.81 30.29 -3.73
CA TYR A 135 17.98 29.76 -3.02
C TYR A 135 18.99 30.87 -2.67
N ALA A 136 19.70 30.71 -1.56
CA ALA A 136 20.71 31.67 -1.08
C ALA A 136 21.74 32.15 -2.13
N PRO A 137 22.23 31.31 -3.08
CA PRO A 137 23.15 31.76 -4.13
C PRO A 137 22.52 32.67 -5.19
N ARG A 138 21.19 32.66 -5.32
CA ARG A 138 20.42 33.49 -6.27
C ARG A 138 19.57 34.53 -5.53
N CYS A 139 20.02 34.95 -4.35
CA CYS A 139 19.34 35.97 -3.58
C CYS A 139 19.45 37.32 -4.31
N PRO A 140 18.34 38.02 -4.59
CA PRO A 140 18.37 39.34 -5.24
C PRO A 140 18.95 40.42 -4.32
N ASN A 141 18.89 40.21 -3.00
CA ASN A 141 19.53 41.07 -2.00
C ASN A 141 20.89 40.47 -1.59
N ALA A 142 21.74 40.15 -2.57
CA ALA A 142 22.96 39.36 -2.40
C ALA A 142 23.97 39.94 -1.40
#